data_AF-A0A913X6I3-F1
#
_entry.id   AF-A0A913X6I3-F1
#
_cell.length_a   1.000
_cell.length_b   1.000
_cell.length_c   1.000
_cell.angle_alpha   90.00
_cell.angle_beta   90.00
_cell.angle_gamma   90.00
#
_symmetry.space_group_name_H-M   'P 1'
#
loop_
_entity.id
_entity.type
_entity.pdbx_description
1 polymer ?
#
loop_
_entity_poly.entity_id
_entity_poly.type
_entity_poly.pdbx_seq_one_letter_code
_entity_poly.pdbx_strand_id
1 'polypeptide(L)'
;MIGNCNRTTFSHGAMLCQRYAVENLLYVPKATCESEYLKQTNCITKHVQSCLQGTSLSPFWAFVVDLINHVVMNCGSVSGVVNDYLLQELKCGGAKKAFDRTKDCWTDFADKVKANKTDPSLCSVYATTKHCVANITNKECPEVRMEEDHCNPFCDNRTDDHRQCPVTSITLVCETQFYFEKRKVCEKPFIDSMAQKGSCGVESPKFVSCVKDHYKACFNPRVDNALLDQLVDIMVSTSNAQRMFCDAARVNTSAVPSSLNAISTCNANFSSPANNCVKEFKEAYSKNTGAILCSMYENASSCLYKTQETHCKYPSTVLQILNNSYNPFICNTSTPTQVVISRSGGAQCVLRVWSILVGILFCKLCIPEY
;
A
#
# COMPACT_ATOMS: atom_id res chain seq x y z
N MET A 1 -19.19 -6.79 -25.52
CA MET A 1 -18.91 -7.11 -24.10
C MET A 1 -17.60 -7.87 -24.08
N ILE A 2 -16.69 -7.57 -23.16
CA ILE A 2 -15.43 -8.31 -23.00
C ILE A 2 -15.48 -8.96 -21.62
N GLY A 3 -15.87 -10.24 -21.61
CA GLY A 3 -16.28 -10.92 -20.40
C GLY A 3 -17.47 -10.21 -19.72
N ASN A 4 -17.32 -9.89 -18.44
CA ASN A 4 -18.30 -9.19 -17.61
C ASN A 4 -18.27 -7.66 -17.80
N CYS A 5 -17.25 -7.12 -18.45
CA CYS A 5 -17.14 -5.68 -18.68
C CYS A 5 -17.83 -5.28 -20.00
N ASN A 6 -18.57 -4.17 -19.95
CA ASN A 6 -18.96 -3.49 -21.18
C ASN A 6 -17.72 -2.82 -21.82
N ARG A 7 -17.84 -2.48 -23.10
CA ARG A 7 -16.72 -1.93 -23.89
C ARG A 7 -16.14 -0.66 -23.27
N THR A 8 -17.00 0.23 -22.78
CA THR A 8 -16.59 1.50 -22.17
C THR A 8 -15.79 1.25 -20.89
N THR A 9 -16.30 0.42 -19.98
CA THR A 9 -15.59 0.04 -18.75
C THR A 9 -14.26 -0.63 -19.05
N PHE A 10 -14.23 -1.55 -20.02
CA PHE A 10 -13.03 -2.25 -20.41
C PHE A 10 -11.95 -1.28 -20.93
N SER A 11 -12.32 -0.43 -21.90
CA SER A 11 -11.38 0.52 -22.54
C SER A 11 -10.93 1.61 -21.56
N HIS A 12 -11.85 2.13 -20.74
CA HIS A 12 -11.54 3.14 -19.73
C HIS A 12 -10.52 2.63 -18.71
N GLY A 13 -10.65 1.39 -18.23
CA GLY A 13 -9.68 0.82 -17.29
C GLY A 13 -8.26 0.72 -17.89
N ALA A 14 -8.14 0.33 -19.15
CA ALA A 14 -6.86 0.31 -19.85
C ALA A 14 -6.26 1.71 -20.04
N MET A 15 -7.08 2.69 -20.48
CA MET A 15 -6.66 4.09 -20.63
C MET A 15 -6.24 4.72 -19.30
N LEU A 16 -6.93 4.38 -18.21
CA LEU A 16 -6.50 4.79 -16.87
C LEU A 16 -5.10 4.27 -16.56
N CYS A 17 -4.85 2.96 -16.72
CA CYS A 17 -3.52 2.38 -16.53
C CYS A 17 -2.44 3.11 -17.34
N GLN A 18 -2.73 3.44 -18.60
CA GLN A 18 -1.84 4.24 -19.45
C GLN A 18 -1.58 5.64 -18.88
N ARG A 19 -2.64 6.36 -18.51
CA ARG A 19 -2.53 7.72 -17.98
C ARG A 19 -1.60 7.76 -16.77
N TYR A 20 -1.68 6.76 -15.90
CA TYR A 20 -0.76 6.66 -14.76
C TYR A 20 0.69 6.46 -15.14
N ALA A 21 0.96 5.57 -16.09
CA ALA A 21 2.31 5.32 -16.56
C ALA A 21 2.90 6.57 -17.21
N VAL A 22 2.12 7.27 -18.05
CA VAL A 22 2.53 8.51 -18.70
C VAL A 22 2.75 9.66 -17.69
N GLU A 23 1.87 9.81 -16.71
CA GLU A 23 2.07 10.81 -15.65
C GLU A 23 3.30 10.51 -14.80
N ASN A 24 3.55 9.25 -14.47
CA ASN A 24 4.74 8.89 -13.68
C ASN A 24 6.03 9.18 -14.43
N LEU A 25 6.05 9.03 -15.76
CA LEU A 25 7.21 9.41 -16.56
C LEU A 25 7.59 10.89 -16.31
N LEU A 26 6.59 11.76 -16.20
CA LEU A 26 6.78 13.19 -15.94
C LEU A 26 7.16 13.50 -14.48
N TYR A 27 6.40 12.96 -13.53
CA TYR A 27 6.47 13.43 -12.14
C TYR A 27 7.42 12.62 -11.24
N VAL A 28 7.83 11.42 -11.66
CA VAL A 28 8.74 10.59 -10.86
C VAL A 28 10.16 10.74 -11.43
N PRO A 29 11.10 11.36 -10.70
CA PRO A 29 12.43 11.71 -11.24
C PRO A 29 13.20 10.51 -11.83
N LYS A 30 13.05 9.33 -11.21
CA LYS A 30 13.73 8.09 -11.61
C LYS A 30 12.89 7.14 -12.45
N ALA A 31 11.67 7.53 -12.85
CA ALA A 31 10.86 6.68 -13.73
C ALA A 31 11.57 6.51 -15.08
N THR A 32 11.64 5.29 -15.58
CA THR A 32 12.05 5.00 -16.96
C THR A 32 10.84 4.52 -17.75
N CYS A 33 10.87 4.64 -19.08
CA CYS A 33 9.80 4.14 -19.93
C CYS A 33 9.52 2.66 -19.59
N GLU A 34 10.57 1.85 -19.56
CA GLU A 34 10.51 0.42 -19.30
C GLU A 34 9.91 0.11 -17.92
N SER A 35 10.31 0.86 -16.88
CA SER A 35 9.75 0.66 -15.53
C SER A 35 8.27 1.04 -15.41
N GLU A 36 7.82 2.08 -16.12
CA GLU A 36 6.42 2.50 -16.09
C GLU A 36 5.54 1.63 -16.99
N TYR A 37 6.07 1.16 -18.13
CA TYR A 37 5.43 0.16 -18.97
C TYR A 37 5.16 -1.14 -18.20
N LEU A 38 6.11 -1.64 -17.41
CA LEU A 38 5.89 -2.84 -16.57
C LEU A 38 4.76 -2.62 -15.54
N LYS A 39 4.71 -1.44 -14.90
CA LYS A 39 3.63 -1.10 -13.96
C LYS A 39 2.27 -1.00 -14.67
N GLN A 40 2.25 -0.40 -15.86
CA GLN A 40 1.08 -0.33 -16.71
C GLN A 40 0.56 -1.73 -17.06
N THR A 41 1.44 -2.64 -17.50
CA THR A 41 1.08 -4.03 -17.83
C THR A 41 0.51 -4.76 -16.62
N ASN A 42 1.07 -4.57 -15.42
CA ASN A 42 0.51 -5.13 -14.19
C ASN A 42 -0.89 -4.55 -13.86
N CYS A 43 -1.09 -3.25 -14.07
CA CYS A 43 -2.40 -2.61 -13.91
C CYS A 43 -3.44 -3.18 -14.90
N ILE A 44 -3.08 -3.28 -16.17
CA ILE A 44 -3.91 -3.85 -17.24
C ILE A 44 -4.22 -5.32 -16.94
N THR A 45 -3.26 -6.08 -16.45
CA THR A 45 -3.45 -7.50 -16.10
C THR A 45 -4.54 -7.68 -15.06
N LYS A 46 -4.51 -6.90 -13.96
CA LYS A 46 -5.54 -6.95 -12.92
C LYS A 46 -6.92 -6.55 -13.46
N HIS A 47 -6.97 -5.50 -14.28
CA HIS A 47 -8.20 -5.03 -14.91
C HIS A 47 -8.81 -6.10 -15.84
N VAL A 48 -8.01 -6.64 -16.76
CA VAL A 48 -8.43 -7.71 -17.69
C VAL A 48 -8.89 -8.95 -16.92
N GLN A 49 -8.13 -9.40 -15.92
CA GLN A 49 -8.51 -10.55 -15.10
C GLN A 49 -9.87 -10.33 -14.42
N SER A 50 -10.12 -9.15 -13.87
CA SER A 50 -11.41 -8.82 -13.26
C SER A 50 -12.57 -8.84 -14.27
N CYS A 51 -12.34 -8.32 -15.49
CA CYS A 51 -13.35 -8.33 -16.55
C CYS A 51 -13.64 -9.74 -17.06
N LEU A 52 -12.63 -10.62 -17.12
CA LEU A 52 -12.80 -11.96 -17.70
C LEU A 52 -13.18 -13.03 -16.68
N GLN A 53 -13.13 -12.72 -15.38
CA GLN A 53 -13.37 -13.68 -14.30
C GLN A 53 -14.70 -14.43 -14.47
N GLY A 54 -14.65 -15.77 -14.49
CA GLY A 54 -15.85 -16.61 -14.59
C GLY A 54 -16.47 -16.67 -15.99
N THR A 55 -15.79 -16.14 -17.01
CA THR A 55 -16.25 -16.18 -18.42
C THR A 55 -15.44 -17.18 -19.23
N SER A 56 -15.94 -17.56 -20.41
CA SER A 56 -15.22 -18.44 -21.36
C SER A 56 -13.87 -17.86 -21.83
N LEU A 57 -13.69 -16.55 -21.71
CA LEU A 57 -12.45 -15.85 -22.04
C LEU A 57 -11.42 -15.85 -20.89
N SER A 58 -11.78 -16.29 -19.68
CA SER A 58 -10.85 -16.38 -18.53
C SER A 58 -9.52 -17.04 -18.88
N PRO A 59 -9.44 -18.20 -19.58
CA PRO A 59 -8.16 -18.84 -19.90
C PRO A 59 -7.28 -18.05 -20.86
N PHE A 60 -7.85 -17.08 -21.58
CA PHE A 60 -7.17 -16.29 -22.62
C PHE A 60 -6.76 -14.89 -22.13
N TRP A 61 -6.83 -14.63 -20.82
CA TRP A 61 -6.55 -13.30 -20.27
C TRP A 61 -5.19 -12.75 -20.67
N ALA A 62 -4.16 -13.59 -20.76
CA ALA A 62 -2.80 -13.17 -21.13
C ALA A 62 -2.76 -12.62 -22.56
N PHE A 63 -3.47 -13.25 -23.50
CA PHE A 63 -3.57 -12.76 -24.88
C PHE A 63 -4.35 -11.46 -24.98
N VAL A 64 -5.38 -11.27 -24.15
CA VAL A 64 -6.10 -9.99 -24.06
C VAL A 64 -5.19 -8.90 -23.49
N VAL A 65 -4.38 -9.20 -22.47
CA VAL A 65 -3.38 -8.26 -21.94
C VAL A 65 -2.36 -7.87 -23.01
N ASP A 66 -1.81 -8.84 -23.75
CA ASP A 66 -0.88 -8.59 -24.84
C ASP A 66 -1.50 -7.69 -25.90
N LEU A 67 -2.74 -7.97 -26.31
CA LEU A 67 -3.49 -7.15 -27.26
C LEU A 67 -3.60 -5.70 -26.79
N ILE A 68 -3.92 -5.50 -25.51
CA ILE A 68 -4.06 -4.15 -24.94
C ILE A 68 -2.71 -3.45 -24.87
N ASN A 69 -1.63 -4.14 -24.48
CA ASN A 69 -0.28 -3.57 -24.44
C ASN A 69 0.22 -3.08 -25.82
N HIS A 70 -0.31 -3.60 -26.92
CA HIS A 70 0.00 -3.08 -28.27
C HIS A 70 -0.67 -1.74 -28.58
N VAL A 71 -1.80 -1.42 -27.92
CA VAL A 71 -2.57 -0.20 -28.18
C VAL A 71 -2.31 0.88 -27.15
N VAL A 72 -2.07 0.52 -25.89
CA VAL A 72 -1.65 1.50 -24.89
C VAL A 72 -0.20 1.93 -25.07
N MET A 73 0.20 2.96 -24.32
CA MET A 73 1.58 3.45 -24.30
C MET A 73 2.58 2.31 -24.14
N ASN A 74 3.57 2.26 -25.02
CA ASN A 74 4.68 1.33 -24.93
C ASN A 74 6.00 2.02 -25.31
N CYS A 75 7.11 1.32 -25.04
CA CYS A 75 8.44 1.89 -25.13
C CYS A 75 9.19 1.54 -26.43
N GLY A 76 8.46 1.24 -27.50
CA GLY A 76 9.00 0.75 -28.78
C GLY A 76 9.29 -0.76 -28.79
N SER A 77 9.10 -1.45 -27.66
CA SER A 77 9.28 -2.88 -27.51
C SER A 77 8.07 -3.51 -26.82
N VAL A 78 7.08 -3.95 -27.60
CA VAL A 78 6.01 -4.82 -27.12
C VAL A 78 6.37 -6.24 -27.53
N SER A 79 6.47 -7.12 -26.54
CA SER A 79 6.54 -8.57 -26.76
C SER A 79 5.15 -9.14 -26.51
N GLY A 80 4.59 -9.86 -27.46
CA GLY A 80 3.30 -10.53 -27.30
C GLY A 80 2.91 -11.25 -28.57
N VAL A 81 2.26 -12.41 -28.43
CA VAL A 81 1.72 -13.13 -29.58
C VAL A 81 0.25 -12.76 -29.70
N VAL A 82 -0.08 -12.01 -30.74
CA VAL A 82 -1.48 -11.78 -31.09
C VAL A 82 -2.08 -13.12 -31.55
N ASN A 83 -3.04 -13.63 -30.77
CA ASN A 83 -3.67 -14.92 -30.99
C ASN A 83 -4.83 -14.78 -31.99
N ASP A 84 -4.79 -15.51 -33.11
CA ASP A 84 -5.77 -15.40 -34.19
C ASP A 84 -7.19 -15.79 -33.76
N TYR A 85 -7.34 -16.78 -32.86
CA TYR A 85 -8.64 -17.15 -32.30
C TYR A 85 -9.23 -16.00 -31.47
N LEU A 86 -8.42 -15.36 -30.63
CA LEU A 86 -8.87 -14.20 -29.85
C LEU A 86 -9.25 -13.02 -30.75
N LEU A 87 -8.48 -12.75 -31.80
CA LEU A 87 -8.82 -11.71 -32.77
C LEU A 87 -10.18 -11.98 -33.43
N GLN A 88 -10.47 -13.23 -33.77
CA GLN A 88 -11.76 -13.63 -34.32
C GLN A 88 -12.90 -13.42 -33.32
N GLU A 89 -12.72 -13.85 -32.06
CA GLU A 89 -13.71 -13.66 -30.98
C GLU A 89 -13.98 -12.18 -30.70
N LEU A 90 -12.95 -11.34 -30.75
CA LEU A 90 -13.04 -9.88 -30.57
C LEU A 90 -13.45 -9.14 -31.86
N LYS A 91 -13.73 -9.86 -32.96
CA LYS A 91 -14.13 -9.31 -34.27
C LYS A 91 -13.11 -8.33 -34.85
N CYS A 92 -11.83 -8.66 -34.71
CA CYS A 92 -10.72 -7.85 -35.15
C CYS A 92 -10.18 -8.38 -36.49
N GLY A 93 -10.69 -7.84 -37.60
CA GLY A 93 -10.33 -8.24 -38.96
C GLY A 93 -8.97 -7.68 -39.39
N GLY A 94 -8.12 -8.49 -40.04
CA GLY A 94 -6.79 -8.03 -40.51
C GLY A 94 -5.83 -7.60 -39.39
N ALA A 95 -6.19 -7.92 -38.16
CA ALA A 95 -5.73 -7.21 -36.98
C ALA A 95 -4.26 -7.43 -36.64
N LYS A 96 -3.66 -8.58 -36.97
CA LYS A 96 -2.25 -8.85 -36.65
C LYS A 96 -1.31 -7.76 -37.18
N LYS A 97 -1.38 -7.44 -38.48
CA LYS A 97 -0.61 -6.33 -39.09
C LYS A 97 -1.06 -4.96 -38.55
N ALA A 98 -2.31 -4.82 -38.15
CA ALA A 98 -2.80 -3.58 -37.57
C ALA A 98 -2.18 -3.31 -36.19
N PHE A 99 -2.07 -4.32 -35.34
CA PHE A 99 -1.43 -4.23 -34.02
C PHE A 99 0.08 -4.04 -34.11
N ASP A 100 0.73 -4.57 -35.16
CA ASP A 100 2.12 -4.21 -35.45
C ASP A 100 2.24 -2.70 -35.76
N ARG A 101 1.30 -2.12 -36.52
CA ARG A 101 1.28 -0.66 -36.78
C ARG A 101 0.96 0.18 -35.55
N THR A 102 0.16 -0.31 -34.59
CA THR A 102 -0.10 0.45 -33.35
C THR A 102 1.16 0.58 -32.51
N LYS A 103 2.03 -0.44 -32.51
CA LYS A 103 3.37 -0.34 -31.93
C LYS A 103 4.17 0.81 -32.56
N ASP A 104 4.16 0.92 -33.88
CA ASP A 104 4.92 1.97 -34.59
C ASP A 104 4.43 3.39 -34.26
N CYS A 105 3.14 3.57 -33.94
CA CYS A 105 2.60 4.85 -33.48
C CYS A 105 3.32 5.39 -32.22
N TRP A 106 3.85 4.49 -31.38
CA TRP A 106 4.48 4.83 -30.10
C TRP A 106 5.98 5.12 -30.21
N THR A 107 6.62 4.82 -31.34
CA THR A 107 8.09 4.91 -31.49
C THR A 107 8.62 6.33 -31.25
N ASP A 108 8.09 7.35 -31.94
CA ASP A 108 8.56 8.73 -31.79
C ASP A 108 8.33 9.27 -30.37
N PHE A 109 7.17 8.95 -29.77
CA PHE A 109 6.89 9.28 -28.38
C PHE A 109 7.91 8.63 -27.43
N ALA A 110 8.16 7.33 -27.59
CA ALA A 110 9.08 6.58 -26.74
C ALA A 110 10.50 7.13 -26.84
N ASP A 111 10.98 7.41 -28.05
CA ASP A 111 12.33 7.94 -28.29
C ASP A 111 12.49 9.33 -27.68
N LYS A 112 11.50 10.21 -27.83
CA LYS A 112 11.51 11.54 -27.22
C LYS A 112 11.46 11.51 -25.71
N VAL A 113 10.60 10.69 -25.10
CA VAL A 113 10.54 10.55 -23.64
C VAL A 113 11.87 10.01 -23.10
N LYS A 114 12.49 9.04 -23.78
CA LYS A 114 13.79 8.50 -23.38
C LYS A 114 14.90 9.55 -23.47
N ALA A 115 14.87 10.40 -24.50
CA ALA A 115 15.85 11.45 -24.70
C ALA A 115 15.69 12.62 -23.71
N ASN A 116 14.48 13.15 -23.58
CA ASN A 116 14.17 14.27 -22.69
C ASN A 116 12.68 14.33 -22.33
N LYS A 117 12.36 14.04 -21.07
CA LYS A 117 10.98 14.05 -20.56
C LYS A 117 10.35 15.43 -20.42
N THR A 118 11.14 16.50 -20.52
CA THR A 118 10.66 17.87 -20.46
C THR A 118 10.62 18.54 -21.83
N ASP A 119 10.82 17.78 -22.91
CA ASP A 119 10.72 18.31 -24.27
C ASP A 119 9.30 18.85 -24.52
N PRO A 120 9.14 20.15 -24.84
CA PRO A 120 7.82 20.77 -25.03
C PRO A 120 7.04 20.17 -26.21
N SER A 121 7.71 19.50 -27.16
CA SER A 121 7.05 18.80 -28.26
C SER A 121 6.29 17.54 -27.83
N LEU A 122 6.53 17.02 -26.61
CA LEU A 122 5.84 15.84 -26.09
C LEU A 122 4.32 16.00 -26.01
N CYS A 123 3.82 17.22 -25.81
CA CYS A 123 2.38 17.53 -25.89
C CYS A 123 1.82 17.13 -27.26
N SER A 124 2.41 17.64 -28.36
CA SER A 124 1.96 17.33 -29.72
C SER A 124 2.20 15.87 -30.09
N VAL A 125 3.37 15.32 -29.75
CA VAL A 125 3.75 13.95 -30.13
C VAL A 125 2.84 12.94 -29.46
N TYR A 126 2.57 13.09 -28.15
CA TYR A 126 1.66 12.19 -27.45
C TYR A 126 0.22 12.28 -28.00
N ALA A 127 -0.25 13.47 -28.36
CA ALA A 127 -1.55 13.66 -29.01
C ALA A 127 -1.62 12.92 -30.36
N THR A 128 -0.61 13.11 -31.22
CA THR A 128 -0.51 12.43 -32.52
C THR A 128 -0.46 10.92 -32.38
N THR A 129 0.28 10.40 -31.41
CA THR A 129 0.37 8.96 -31.14
C THR A 129 -0.99 8.38 -30.70
N LYS A 130 -1.71 9.04 -29.78
CA LYS A 130 -3.05 8.61 -29.37
C LYS A 130 -4.01 8.55 -30.56
N HIS A 131 -3.99 9.58 -31.41
CA HIS A 131 -4.81 9.64 -32.62
C HIS A 131 -4.46 8.52 -33.61
N CYS A 132 -3.17 8.23 -33.81
CA CYS A 132 -2.68 7.13 -34.65
C CYS A 132 -3.23 5.77 -34.19
N VAL A 133 -3.13 5.47 -32.90
CA VAL A 133 -3.67 4.23 -32.30
C VAL A 133 -5.18 4.17 -32.40
N ALA A 134 -5.89 5.26 -32.06
CA ALA A 134 -7.34 5.31 -32.10
C ALA A 134 -7.86 5.02 -33.51
N ASN A 135 -7.25 5.63 -34.55
CA ASN A 135 -7.61 5.38 -35.94
C ASN A 135 -7.45 3.91 -36.35
N ILE A 136 -6.34 3.27 -35.96
CA ILE A 136 -6.10 1.85 -36.27
C ILE A 136 -7.09 0.95 -35.53
N THR A 137 -7.27 1.14 -34.23
CA THR A 137 -8.14 0.28 -33.41
C THR A 137 -9.62 0.44 -33.76
N ASN A 138 -10.08 1.68 -34.04
CA ASN A 138 -11.45 1.94 -34.49
C ASN A 138 -11.78 1.23 -35.81
N LYS A 139 -10.81 1.15 -36.72
CA LYS A 139 -10.99 0.52 -38.03
C LYS A 139 -10.90 -1.00 -37.98
N GLU A 140 -9.88 -1.52 -37.30
CA GLU A 140 -9.47 -2.93 -37.44
C GLU A 140 -9.96 -3.80 -36.26
N CYS A 141 -10.34 -3.21 -35.12
CA CYS A 141 -10.70 -3.94 -33.90
C CYS A 141 -11.68 -3.14 -33.00
N PRO A 142 -12.94 -2.92 -33.45
CA PRO A 142 -13.87 -1.99 -32.81
C PRO A 142 -14.33 -2.38 -31.39
N GLU A 143 -14.15 -3.64 -30.98
CA GLU A 143 -14.45 -4.09 -29.62
C GLU A 143 -13.39 -3.66 -28.59
N VAL A 144 -12.14 -3.45 -29.01
CA VAL A 144 -11.05 -2.94 -28.14
C VAL A 144 -10.66 -1.51 -28.49
N ARG A 145 -11.56 -0.79 -29.15
CA ARG A 145 -11.33 0.60 -29.57
C ARG A 145 -10.82 1.42 -28.38
N MET A 146 -9.75 2.16 -28.61
CA MET A 146 -9.27 3.15 -27.66
C MET A 146 -9.93 4.47 -28.05
N GLU A 147 -10.83 4.96 -27.20
CA GLU A 147 -11.38 6.30 -27.38
C GLU A 147 -10.23 7.31 -27.25
N GLU A 148 -10.34 8.44 -27.97
CA GLU A 148 -9.35 9.50 -27.85
C GLU A 148 -9.40 10.07 -26.43
N ASP A 149 -8.44 9.66 -25.60
CA ASP A 149 -8.26 10.22 -24.28
C ASP A 149 -7.77 11.66 -24.43
N HIS A 150 -8.65 12.63 -24.19
CA HIS A 150 -8.32 14.06 -24.23
C HIS A 150 -7.24 14.46 -23.21
N CYS A 151 -6.96 13.64 -22.21
CA CYS A 151 -5.92 13.92 -21.22
C CYS A 151 -4.52 13.82 -21.82
N ASN A 152 -3.71 14.85 -21.53
CA ASN A 152 -2.33 14.93 -21.98
C ASN A 152 -1.47 15.65 -20.95
N PRO A 153 -0.77 14.93 -20.07
CA PRO A 153 -0.03 15.55 -18.99
C PRO A 153 1.21 16.33 -19.45
N PHE A 154 1.58 16.27 -20.74
CA PHE A 154 2.67 17.04 -21.32
C PHE A 154 2.25 18.45 -21.79
N CYS A 155 0.94 18.71 -21.90
CA CYS A 155 0.43 20.03 -22.26
C CYS A 155 0.19 20.88 -21.01
N ASP A 156 0.32 22.21 -21.13
CA ASP A 156 0.14 23.15 -20.01
C ASP A 156 -1.21 23.00 -19.32
N ASN A 157 -2.28 22.82 -20.10
CA ASN A 157 -3.65 22.62 -19.59
C ASN A 157 -3.97 21.16 -19.25
N ARG A 158 -2.99 20.27 -19.39
CA ARG A 158 -3.09 18.81 -19.20
C ARG A 158 -4.05 18.09 -20.16
N THR A 159 -4.31 18.68 -21.32
CA THR A 159 -5.35 18.25 -22.26
C THR A 159 -4.93 18.51 -23.71
N ASP A 160 -5.37 17.69 -24.67
CA ASP A 160 -5.17 17.94 -26.11
C ASP A 160 -6.05 19.08 -26.64
N ASP A 161 -7.27 19.22 -26.12
CA ASP A 161 -8.34 20.04 -26.73
C ASP A 161 -9.07 20.95 -25.71
N HIS A 162 -8.43 21.24 -24.58
CA HIS A 162 -8.95 22.05 -23.46
C HIS A 162 -10.18 21.45 -22.74
N ARG A 163 -10.60 20.22 -23.04
CA ARG A 163 -11.64 19.53 -22.26
C ARG A 163 -11.11 19.07 -20.92
N GLN A 164 -11.91 19.14 -19.86
CA GLN A 164 -11.48 18.70 -18.53
C GLN A 164 -10.98 17.25 -18.55
N CYS A 165 -9.72 17.06 -18.17
CA CYS A 165 -9.17 15.75 -17.89
C CYS A 165 -9.74 15.24 -16.55
N PRO A 166 -10.45 14.10 -16.51
CA PRO A 166 -10.91 13.53 -15.26
C PRO A 166 -9.70 13.28 -14.35
N VAL A 167 -9.73 13.86 -13.14
CA VAL A 167 -8.68 13.64 -12.15
C VAL A 167 -8.61 12.14 -11.89
N THR A 168 -7.46 11.55 -12.15
CA THR A 168 -7.20 10.18 -11.74
C THR A 168 -7.16 10.13 -10.22
N SER A 169 -8.25 9.71 -9.59
CA SER A 169 -8.32 9.65 -8.14
C SER A 169 -7.39 8.56 -7.63
N ILE A 170 -6.43 8.96 -6.80
CA ILE A 170 -5.59 8.04 -6.07
C ILE A 170 -6.43 7.48 -4.93
N THR A 171 -6.52 6.15 -4.88
CA THR A 171 -7.32 5.43 -3.90
C THR A 171 -6.41 4.61 -3.00
N LEU A 172 -6.79 4.52 -1.74
CA LEU A 172 -6.17 3.60 -0.80
C LEU A 172 -6.91 2.27 -0.87
N VAL A 173 -6.24 1.21 -1.32
CA VAL A 173 -6.84 -0.12 -1.55
C VAL A 173 -6.65 -1.10 -0.41
N CYS A 174 -5.76 -0.80 0.54
CA CYS A 174 -5.63 -1.63 1.74
C CYS A 174 -6.75 -1.32 2.72
N GLU A 175 -7.23 -2.38 3.40
CA GLU A 175 -8.14 -2.24 4.52
C GLU A 175 -7.48 -1.49 5.69
N THR A 176 -8.28 -0.80 6.50
CA THR A 176 -7.80 -0.04 7.66
C THR A 176 -6.89 -0.88 8.58
N GLN A 177 -7.24 -2.15 8.78
CA GLN A 177 -6.49 -3.09 9.63
C GLN A 177 -5.03 -3.23 9.21
N PHE A 178 -4.77 -3.32 7.90
CA PHE A 178 -3.43 -3.50 7.33
C PHE A 178 -2.46 -2.42 7.81
N TYR A 179 -2.90 -1.16 7.86
CA TYR A 179 -2.03 -0.06 8.26
C TYR A 179 -1.55 -0.21 9.71
N PHE A 180 -2.45 -0.58 10.62
CA PHE A 180 -2.11 -0.78 12.04
C PHE A 180 -1.22 -2.01 12.25
N GLU A 181 -1.48 -3.11 11.55
CA GLU A 181 -0.62 -4.31 11.63
C GLU A 181 0.81 -4.02 11.17
N LYS A 182 0.97 -3.38 10.01
CA LYS A 182 2.31 -3.04 9.50
C LYS A 182 3.02 -2.00 10.36
N ARG A 183 2.27 -1.08 10.97
CA ARG A 183 2.84 -0.19 12.00
C ARG A 183 3.41 -0.99 13.16
N LYS A 184 2.66 -1.95 13.72
CA LYS A 184 3.14 -2.80 14.84
C LYS A 184 4.38 -3.61 14.47
N VAL A 185 4.46 -4.11 13.24
CA VAL A 185 5.67 -4.78 12.72
C VAL A 185 6.89 -3.86 12.76
N CYS A 186 6.73 -2.59 12.35
CA CYS A 186 7.79 -1.60 12.39
C CYS A 186 8.09 -1.04 13.80
N GLU A 187 7.10 -1.00 14.69
CA GLU A 187 7.28 -0.55 16.08
C GLU A 187 8.18 -1.50 16.87
N LYS A 188 8.11 -2.82 16.62
CA LYS A 188 8.91 -3.80 17.36
C LYS A 188 10.43 -3.53 17.32
N PRO A 189 11.09 -3.46 16.15
CA PRO A 189 12.53 -3.17 16.09
C PRO A 189 12.88 -1.77 16.63
N PHE A 190 11.97 -0.80 16.49
CA PHE A 190 12.13 0.52 17.11
C PHE A 190 12.15 0.41 18.64
N ILE A 191 11.19 -0.29 19.24
CA ILE A 191 11.12 -0.53 20.69
C ILE A 191 12.36 -1.28 21.18
N ASP A 192 12.80 -2.32 20.47
CA ASP A 192 13.99 -3.11 20.82
C ASP A 192 15.24 -2.22 20.86
N SER A 193 15.40 -1.35 19.86
CA SER A 193 16.50 -0.39 19.77
C SER A 193 16.44 0.68 20.88
N MET A 194 15.25 1.24 21.13
CA MET A 194 15.07 2.21 22.22
C MET A 194 15.29 1.58 23.60
N ALA A 195 14.90 0.32 23.82
CA ALA A 195 15.19 -0.38 25.08
C ALA A 195 16.70 -0.49 25.36
N GLN A 196 17.52 -0.52 24.30
CA GLN A 196 18.98 -0.51 24.35
C GLN A 196 19.59 0.90 24.31
N LYS A 197 18.82 1.92 24.72
CA LYS A 197 19.24 3.34 24.75
C LYS A 197 19.56 3.92 23.36
N GLY A 198 18.88 3.45 22.32
CA GLY A 198 18.84 4.12 21.02
C GLY A 198 18.36 5.57 21.12
N SER A 199 18.66 6.37 20.10
CA SER A 199 18.30 7.80 20.07
C SER A 199 17.15 8.08 19.10
N CYS A 200 16.24 8.98 19.49
CA CYS A 200 15.11 9.37 18.64
C CYS A 200 15.54 9.93 17.27
N GLY A 201 16.67 10.66 17.22
CA GLY A 201 17.19 11.22 15.96
C GLY A 201 17.62 10.17 14.93
N VAL A 202 17.90 8.94 15.36
CA VAL A 202 18.31 7.84 14.47
C VAL A 202 17.18 6.82 14.29
N GLU A 203 16.49 6.46 15.36
CA GLU A 203 15.52 5.38 15.34
C GLU A 203 14.15 5.81 14.82
N SER A 204 13.70 7.05 15.08
CA SER A 204 12.42 7.53 14.54
C SER A 204 12.43 7.61 13.00
N PRO A 205 13.48 8.11 12.31
CA PRO A 205 13.55 8.04 10.85
C PRO A 205 13.49 6.62 10.28
N LYS A 206 14.12 5.64 10.95
CA LYS A 206 14.04 4.22 10.54
C LYS A 206 12.62 3.68 10.69
N PHE A 207 11.95 4.00 11.79
CA PHE A 207 10.56 3.63 12.02
C PHE A 207 9.64 4.22 10.93
N VAL A 208 9.75 5.53 10.67
CA VAL A 208 9.02 6.24 9.61
C VAL A 208 9.27 5.58 8.24
N SER A 209 10.52 5.27 7.90
CA SER A 209 10.87 4.61 6.63
C SER A 209 10.23 3.23 6.50
N CYS A 210 10.29 2.41 7.55
CA CYS A 210 9.67 1.09 7.57
C CYS A 210 8.15 1.15 7.30
N VAL A 211 7.46 2.08 7.99
CA VAL A 211 6.02 2.28 7.81
C VAL A 211 5.72 2.75 6.38
N LYS A 212 6.50 3.71 5.87
CA LYS A 212 6.37 4.27 4.52
C LYS A 212 6.50 3.18 3.45
N ASP A 213 7.46 2.27 3.60
CA ASP A 213 7.70 1.18 2.64
C ASP A 213 6.54 0.20 2.56
N HIS A 214 5.91 -0.16 3.68
CA HIS A 214 4.71 -1.00 3.67
C HIS A 214 3.51 -0.30 3.03
N TYR A 215 3.32 1.00 3.26
CA TYR A 215 2.11 1.70 2.82
C TYR A 215 2.11 2.05 1.34
N LYS A 216 3.29 2.14 0.68
CA LYS A 216 3.38 2.37 -0.78
C LYS A 216 2.52 1.39 -1.58
N ALA A 217 2.44 0.13 -1.16
CA ALA A 217 1.66 -0.89 -1.85
C ALA A 217 0.13 -0.68 -1.76
N CYS A 218 -0.33 0.18 -0.85
CA CYS A 218 -1.74 0.47 -0.64
C CYS A 218 -2.27 1.58 -1.54
N PHE A 219 -1.40 2.26 -2.27
CA PHE A 219 -1.82 3.29 -3.20
C PHE A 219 -2.15 2.66 -4.53
N ASN A 220 -3.40 2.79 -4.95
CA ASN A 220 -3.83 2.42 -6.28
C ASN A 220 -4.13 3.69 -7.07
N PRO A 221 -3.54 3.84 -8.25
CA PRO A 221 -2.55 2.96 -8.91
C PRO A 221 -1.12 3.44 -8.80
N ARG A 222 -0.89 4.62 -8.21
CA ARG A 222 0.45 5.12 -7.92
C ARG A 222 0.50 5.69 -6.52
N VAL A 223 1.69 5.66 -5.95
CA VAL A 223 1.98 6.32 -4.68
C VAL A 223 1.86 7.83 -4.85
N ASP A 224 0.96 8.44 -4.08
CA ASP A 224 0.97 9.87 -3.83
C ASP A 224 1.87 10.13 -2.64
N ASN A 225 3.04 10.74 -2.87
CA ASN A 225 4.00 10.96 -1.80
C ASN A 225 3.46 11.93 -0.73
N ALA A 226 2.67 12.93 -1.11
CA ALA A 226 2.12 13.89 -0.14
C ALA A 226 1.05 13.23 0.74
N LEU A 227 0.17 12.42 0.14
CA LEU A 227 -0.82 11.65 0.88
C LEU A 227 -0.17 10.54 1.72
N LEU A 228 0.90 9.91 1.20
CA LEU A 228 1.69 8.91 1.93
C LEU A 228 2.37 9.53 3.16
N ASP A 229 3.00 10.69 3.01
CA ASP A 229 3.64 11.37 4.13
C ASP A 229 2.61 11.75 5.20
N GLN A 230 1.45 12.27 4.81
CA GLN A 230 0.36 12.55 5.74
C GLN A 230 -0.19 11.30 6.44
N LEU A 231 -0.35 10.20 5.69
CA LEU A 231 -0.77 8.91 6.25
C LEU A 231 0.26 8.41 7.28
N VAL A 232 1.55 8.47 6.96
CA VAL A 232 2.64 8.05 7.85
C VAL A 232 2.66 8.94 9.10
N ASP A 233 2.53 10.24 8.95
CA ASP A 233 2.49 11.19 10.07
C ASP A 233 1.35 10.89 11.03
N ILE A 234 0.14 10.60 10.52
CA ILE A 234 -1.01 10.19 11.34
C ILE A 234 -0.71 8.88 12.08
N MET A 235 -0.13 7.90 11.40
CA MET A 235 0.14 6.58 11.98
C MET A 235 1.25 6.63 13.04
N VAL A 236 2.30 7.42 12.81
CA VAL A 236 3.43 7.60 13.74
C VAL A 236 3.03 8.49 14.92
N SER A 237 2.28 9.57 14.69
CA SER A 237 1.79 10.45 15.77
C SER A 237 0.80 9.76 16.72
N THR A 238 0.11 8.72 16.26
CA THR A 238 -0.77 7.89 17.09
C THR A 238 -0.11 6.61 17.62
N SER A 239 1.17 6.40 17.32
CA SER A 239 1.95 5.25 17.80
C SER A 239 2.25 5.34 19.30
N ASN A 240 2.03 4.24 20.00
CA ASN A 240 2.39 4.14 21.43
C ASN A 240 3.91 4.16 21.59
N ALA A 241 4.63 3.44 20.74
CA ALA A 241 6.09 3.36 20.79
C ALA A 241 6.74 4.73 20.60
N GLN A 242 6.34 5.47 19.55
CA GLN A 242 6.87 6.81 19.31
C GLN A 242 6.57 7.72 20.50
N ARG A 243 5.36 7.67 21.07
CA ARG A 243 4.97 8.50 22.23
C ARG A 243 5.71 8.14 23.50
N MET A 244 5.99 6.86 23.74
CA MET A 244 6.67 6.39 24.94
C MET A 244 8.13 6.83 24.97
N PHE A 245 8.84 6.69 23.86
CA PHE A 245 10.28 6.89 23.84
C PHE A 245 10.70 8.26 23.29
N CYS A 246 9.89 8.85 22.42
CA CYS A 246 10.20 10.09 21.71
C CYS A 246 9.02 11.06 21.81
N ASP A 247 9.21 12.28 21.32
CA ASP A 247 8.09 13.19 21.16
C ASP A 247 7.34 12.85 19.87
N ALA A 248 6.03 12.61 20.02
CA ALA A 248 5.14 12.43 18.89
C ALA A 248 4.60 13.80 18.48
N ALA A 249 4.61 14.07 17.18
CA ALA A 249 3.95 15.24 16.63
C ALA A 249 2.46 15.25 16.99
N ARG A 250 1.87 16.44 17.08
CA ARG A 250 0.42 16.57 17.23
C ARG A 250 -0.25 16.10 15.94
N VAL A 251 -1.34 15.33 16.08
CA VAL A 251 -2.21 15.00 14.94
C VAL A 251 -2.91 16.29 14.50
N ASN A 252 -2.58 16.82 13.33
CA ASN A 252 -3.33 17.95 12.77
C ASN A 252 -4.63 17.43 12.13
N THR A 253 -5.70 17.34 12.90
CA THR A 253 -6.97 16.75 12.46
C THR A 253 -7.77 17.63 11.49
N SER A 254 -7.46 18.93 11.39
CA SER A 254 -8.21 19.87 10.54
C SER A 254 -7.72 19.93 9.09
N ALA A 255 -6.57 19.33 8.78
CA ALA A 255 -5.98 19.31 7.44
C ALA A 255 -5.92 17.90 6.81
N VAL A 256 -6.61 16.92 7.39
CA VAL A 256 -6.58 15.53 6.92
C VAL A 256 -7.44 15.36 5.67
N PRO A 257 -6.88 14.84 4.54
CA PRO A 257 -7.65 14.52 3.35
C PRO A 257 -8.74 13.51 3.66
N SER A 258 -9.89 13.65 3.00
CA SER A 258 -11.05 12.77 3.21
C SER A 258 -10.74 11.29 2.98
N SER A 259 -9.77 10.99 2.11
CA SER A 259 -9.25 9.63 1.86
C SER A 259 -8.63 8.95 3.09
N LEU A 260 -8.22 9.72 4.11
CA LEU A 260 -7.63 9.21 5.35
C LEU A 260 -8.62 9.17 6.52
N ASN A 261 -9.88 9.58 6.35
CA ASN A 261 -10.85 9.67 7.45
C ASN A 261 -11.07 8.33 8.19
N ALA A 262 -10.98 7.20 7.48
CA ALA A 262 -11.12 5.87 8.09
C ALA A 262 -9.91 5.47 8.96
N ILE A 263 -8.76 6.12 8.76
CA ILE A 263 -7.50 5.84 9.46
C ILE A 263 -7.27 6.89 10.57
N SER A 264 -7.54 8.16 10.28
CA SER A 264 -7.41 9.30 11.18
C SER A 264 -8.68 9.55 11.98
N THR A 265 -8.97 8.68 12.94
CA THR A 265 -10.22 8.73 13.72
C THR A 265 -10.07 9.36 15.11
N CYS A 266 -8.84 9.73 15.50
CA CYS A 266 -8.56 10.40 16.76
C CYS A 266 -9.01 11.86 16.72
N ASN A 267 -9.68 12.32 17.78
CA ASN A 267 -10.06 13.72 17.92
C ASN A 267 -8.90 14.59 18.44
N ALA A 268 -9.06 15.91 18.36
CA ALA A 268 -8.05 16.88 18.78
C ALA A 268 -7.61 16.73 20.27
N ASN A 269 -8.48 16.18 21.12
CA ASN A 269 -8.21 15.97 22.53
C ASN A 269 -7.34 14.73 22.80
N PHE A 270 -7.02 13.90 21.81
CA PHE A 270 -6.21 12.68 22.01
C PHE A 270 -4.79 12.98 22.52
N SER A 271 -4.14 14.03 21.98
CA SER A 271 -2.70 14.22 22.19
C SER A 271 -2.31 14.54 23.63
N SER A 272 -3.12 15.31 24.36
CA SER A 272 -2.80 15.72 25.73
C SER A 272 -2.89 14.56 26.73
N PRO A 273 -4.00 13.79 26.81
CA PRO A 273 -4.08 12.60 27.65
C PRO A 273 -3.04 11.54 27.28
N ALA A 274 -2.78 11.33 25.98
CA ALA A 274 -1.78 10.36 25.54
C ALA A 274 -0.36 10.74 26.01
N ASN A 275 -0.01 12.03 26.00
CA ASN A 275 1.27 12.50 26.52
C ASN A 275 1.36 12.37 28.05
N ASN A 276 0.23 12.53 28.76
CA ASN A 276 0.20 12.32 30.21
C ASN A 276 0.45 10.85 30.57
N CYS A 277 -0.10 9.89 29.79
CA CYS A 277 0.11 8.46 30.02
C CYS A 277 1.57 8.02 30.04
N VAL A 278 2.45 8.70 29.29
CA VAL A 278 3.85 8.30 29.10
C VAL A 278 4.84 9.13 29.93
N LYS A 279 4.37 10.16 30.64
CA LYS A 279 5.23 11.13 31.31
C LYS A 279 6.15 10.47 32.34
N GLU A 280 5.58 9.70 33.26
CA GLU A 280 6.34 9.01 34.31
C GLU A 280 7.34 8.00 33.72
N PHE A 281 6.90 7.25 32.70
CA PHE A 281 7.78 6.32 31.99
C PHE A 281 8.98 7.05 31.36
N LYS A 282 8.76 8.16 30.65
CA LYS A 282 9.84 8.96 30.03
C LYS A 282 10.84 9.46 31.07
N GLU A 283 10.34 10.02 32.17
CA GLU A 283 11.17 10.53 33.26
C GLU A 283 12.04 9.41 33.86
N ALA A 284 11.48 8.21 34.05
CA ALA A 284 12.19 7.06 34.56
C ALA A 284 13.15 6.44 33.52
N TYR A 285 12.75 6.34 32.26
CA TYR A 285 13.52 5.76 31.17
C TYR A 285 14.86 6.47 30.97
N SER A 286 14.91 7.80 31.16
CA SER A 286 16.17 8.55 31.07
C SER A 286 17.17 8.21 32.19
N LYS A 287 16.70 7.76 33.36
CA LYS A 287 17.51 7.61 34.58
C LYS A 287 17.77 6.17 35.00
N ASN A 288 16.96 5.22 34.51
CA ASN A 288 16.95 3.85 35.00
C ASN A 288 17.23 2.83 33.88
N THR A 289 17.49 1.60 34.31
CA THR A 289 17.53 0.39 33.50
C THR A 289 16.82 -0.75 34.27
N GLY A 290 16.38 -1.80 33.59
CA GLY A 290 15.89 -3.02 34.23
C GLY A 290 14.41 -2.99 34.69
N ALA A 291 14.11 -3.73 35.76
CA ALA A 291 12.76 -4.18 36.12
C ALA A 291 11.74 -3.07 36.44
N ILE A 292 12.19 -1.92 36.95
CA ILE A 292 11.32 -0.77 37.21
C ILE A 292 10.69 -0.26 35.90
N LEU A 293 11.43 -0.34 34.78
CA LEU A 293 10.91 0.09 33.49
C LEU A 293 9.84 -0.85 32.93
N CYS A 294 9.83 -2.14 33.32
CA CYS A 294 8.77 -3.05 32.87
C CYS A 294 7.39 -2.58 33.35
N SER A 295 7.19 -2.42 34.67
CA SER A 295 5.86 -2.11 35.21
C SER A 295 5.39 -0.72 34.76
N MET A 296 6.31 0.25 34.67
CA MET A 296 6.02 1.58 34.15
C MET A 296 5.62 1.54 32.67
N TYR A 297 6.27 0.69 31.86
CA TYR A 297 5.92 0.51 30.45
C TYR A 297 4.54 -0.14 30.28
N GLU A 298 4.21 -1.15 31.10
CA GLU A 298 2.88 -1.80 31.07
C GLU A 298 1.78 -0.81 31.46
N ASN A 299 2.00 -0.02 32.52
CA ASN A 299 1.06 1.01 32.95
C ASN A 299 0.85 2.08 31.89
N ALA A 300 1.93 2.58 31.28
CA ALA A 300 1.87 3.55 30.19
C ALA A 300 1.16 2.97 28.96
N SER A 301 1.45 1.71 28.60
CA SER A 301 0.79 0.99 27.49
C SER A 301 -0.71 0.86 27.72
N SER A 302 -1.12 0.44 28.92
CA SER A 302 -2.54 0.30 29.28
C SER A 302 -3.26 1.65 29.26
N CYS A 303 -2.63 2.71 29.77
CA CYS A 303 -3.17 4.06 29.74
C CYS A 303 -3.35 4.57 28.30
N LEU A 304 -2.36 4.37 27.43
CA LEU A 304 -2.42 4.75 26.02
C LEU A 304 -3.53 4.01 25.28
N TYR A 305 -3.68 2.70 25.52
CA TYR A 305 -4.76 1.90 24.95
C TYR A 305 -6.15 2.46 25.31
N LYS A 306 -6.40 2.71 26.60
CA LYS A 306 -7.68 3.32 27.07
C LYS A 306 -7.90 4.72 26.49
N THR A 307 -6.83 5.48 26.35
CA THR A 307 -6.87 6.81 25.72
C THR A 307 -7.25 6.71 24.24
N GLN A 308 -6.70 5.74 23.51
CA GLN A 308 -7.07 5.47 22.12
C GLN A 308 -8.53 5.03 22.00
N GLU A 309 -9.00 4.13 22.88
CA GLU A 309 -10.40 3.69 22.92
C GLU A 309 -11.37 4.86 23.18
N THR A 310 -11.00 5.80 24.04
CA THR A 310 -11.85 6.94 24.42
C THR A 310 -11.83 8.06 23.37
N HIS A 311 -10.65 8.37 22.82
CA HIS A 311 -10.45 9.56 21.99
C HIS A 311 -10.32 9.28 20.49
N CYS A 312 -10.25 8.00 20.08
CA CYS A 312 -10.18 7.59 18.69
C CYS A 312 -11.34 6.65 18.35
N LYS A 313 -12.04 6.90 17.25
CA LYS A 313 -13.16 6.06 16.80
C LYS A 313 -12.66 4.84 16.02
N TYR A 314 -11.74 4.08 16.61
CA TYR A 314 -11.21 2.87 15.97
C TYR A 314 -12.23 1.72 16.02
N PRO A 315 -12.32 0.91 14.95
CA PRO A 315 -13.09 -0.34 15.01
C PRO A 315 -12.43 -1.32 15.99
N SER A 316 -13.22 -2.27 16.51
CA SER A 316 -12.76 -3.26 17.50
C SER A 316 -11.57 -4.09 17.02
N THR A 317 -11.51 -4.41 15.72
CA THR A 317 -10.39 -5.12 15.10
C THR A 317 -9.07 -4.34 15.22
N VAL A 318 -9.11 -3.03 15.03
CA VAL A 318 -7.94 -2.16 15.22
C VAL A 318 -7.57 -2.09 16.70
N LEU A 319 -8.54 -1.91 17.60
CA LEU A 319 -8.27 -1.90 19.05
C LEU A 319 -7.59 -3.20 19.51
N GLN A 320 -8.01 -4.36 19.02
CA GLN A 320 -7.36 -5.64 19.31
C GLN A 320 -5.89 -5.68 18.89
N ILE A 321 -5.55 -5.11 17.72
CA ILE A 321 -4.16 -5.00 17.25
C ILE A 321 -3.35 -4.07 18.16
N LEU A 322 -3.95 -2.96 18.60
CA LEU A 322 -3.31 -1.99 19.47
C LEU A 322 -3.06 -2.55 20.88
N ASN A 323 -3.98 -3.37 21.39
CA ASN A 323 -3.89 -3.97 22.72
C ASN A 323 -2.70 -4.94 22.86
N ASN A 324 -2.23 -5.56 21.76
CA ASN A 324 -1.09 -6.47 21.77
C ASN A 324 0.24 -5.70 21.97
N SER A 325 0.52 -5.35 23.22
CA SER A 325 1.63 -4.49 23.61
C SER A 325 2.87 -5.33 23.90
N TYR A 326 3.81 -5.32 22.97
CA TYR A 326 5.15 -5.86 23.18
C TYR A 326 5.90 -5.01 24.22
N ASN A 327 6.40 -5.65 25.28
CA ASN A 327 7.24 -5.04 26.31
C ASN A 327 8.68 -5.59 26.20
N PRO A 328 9.69 -4.74 25.96
CA PRO A 328 11.08 -5.18 25.81
C PRO A 328 11.81 -5.37 27.15
N PHE A 329 11.22 -4.92 28.27
CA PHE A 329 11.87 -4.93 29.57
C PHE A 329 11.57 -6.22 30.33
N ILE A 330 12.59 -6.78 31.00
CA ILE A 330 12.43 -7.96 31.85
C ILE A 330 11.68 -7.55 33.11
N CYS A 331 10.50 -8.13 33.32
CA CYS A 331 9.71 -7.96 34.52
C CYS A 331 10.23 -8.96 35.57
N ASN A 332 10.82 -8.48 36.66
CA ASN A 332 11.14 -9.37 37.79
C ASN A 332 9.82 -9.83 38.43
N THR A 333 9.35 -11.02 38.06
CA THR A 333 8.28 -11.69 38.78
C THR A 333 8.87 -12.36 40.02
N SER A 334 9.18 -11.57 41.04
CA SER A 334 9.35 -12.11 42.40
C SER A 334 7.98 -12.40 43.04
N THR A 335 7.14 -13.14 42.33
CA THR A 335 6.02 -13.91 42.87
C THR A 335 5.58 -14.87 41.77
N PRO A 336 5.64 -16.20 41.97
CA PRO A 336 5.07 -17.15 41.03
C PRO A 336 3.54 -17.01 41.10
N THR A 337 2.94 -16.24 40.20
CA THR A 337 1.51 -16.35 39.95
C THR A 337 1.29 -17.71 39.30
N GLN A 338 0.72 -18.63 40.07
CA GLN A 338 0.10 -19.83 39.52
C GLN A 338 -0.99 -19.37 38.55
N VAL A 339 -0.71 -19.45 37.25
CA VAL A 339 -1.74 -19.33 36.24
C VAL A 339 -2.52 -20.64 36.26
N VAL A 340 -3.63 -20.66 37.01
CA VAL A 340 -4.64 -21.71 36.89
C VAL A 340 -5.36 -21.51 35.57
N ILE A 341 -4.95 -22.26 34.54
CA ILE A 341 -5.72 -22.34 33.29
C ILE A 341 -6.87 -23.32 33.53
N SER A 342 -8.04 -22.80 33.90
CA SER A 342 -9.29 -23.57 33.84
C SER A 342 -9.78 -23.56 32.38
N ARG A 343 -9.47 -24.62 31.62
CA ARG A 343 -10.24 -24.96 30.42
C ARG A 343 -11.45 -25.77 30.84
N SER A 344 -12.64 -25.29 30.52
CA SER A 344 -13.86 -26.09 30.52
C SER A 344 -13.68 -27.27 29.55
N GLY A 345 -13.48 -28.47 30.11
CA GLY A 345 -13.35 -29.73 29.35
C GLY A 345 -12.04 -30.47 29.62
N GLY A 346 -12.01 -31.22 30.73
CA GLY A 346 -11.25 -32.46 30.96
C GLY A 346 -9.80 -32.57 30.47
N ALA A 347 -8.85 -32.03 31.25
CA ALA A 347 -7.52 -32.61 31.58
C ALA A 347 -6.68 -31.53 32.28
N GLN A 348 -6.22 -31.75 33.52
CA GLN A 348 -5.29 -30.86 34.21
C GLN A 348 -3.86 -31.20 33.79
N CYS A 349 -3.17 -30.26 33.13
CA CYS A 349 -1.72 -30.29 32.97
C CYS A 349 -1.08 -29.31 33.95
N VAL A 350 -0.40 -29.82 34.97
CA VAL A 350 0.40 -29.00 35.89
C VAL A 350 1.83 -28.95 35.37
N LEU A 351 2.24 -27.84 34.77
CA LEU A 351 3.65 -27.59 34.48
C LEU A 351 4.35 -27.08 35.74
N ARG A 352 5.20 -27.91 36.36
CA ARG A 352 6.15 -27.46 37.39
C ARG A 352 7.51 -27.24 36.74
N VAL A 353 7.94 -25.99 36.63
CA VAL A 353 9.30 -25.64 36.21
C VAL A 353 10.15 -25.46 37.48
N TRP A 354 11.05 -26.40 37.76
CA TRP A 354 12.09 -26.21 38.78
C TRP A 354 13.32 -25.61 38.11
N SER A 355 13.72 -24.43 38.57
CA SER A 355 14.99 -23.81 38.15
C SER A 355 16.11 -24.40 39.00
N ILE A 356 16.96 -25.25 38.41
CA ILE A 356 18.31 -25.47 38.92
C ILE A 356 19.26 -25.02 37.81
N LEU A 357 20.27 -24.24 38.23
CA LEU A 357 21.34 -23.70 37.41
C LEU A 357 21.88 -24.76 36.42
N VAL A 358 21.94 -24.37 35.15
CA VAL A 358 22.51 -25.08 33.98
C VAL A 358 21.60 -26.16 33.35
N GLY A 359 20.93 -25.80 32.26
CA GLY A 359 20.30 -26.72 31.29
C GLY A 359 18.78 -26.89 31.43
N ILE A 360 18.01 -26.37 30.46
CA ILE A 360 16.56 -26.58 30.38
C ILE A 360 16.29 -28.00 29.85
N LEU A 361 15.73 -28.87 30.69
CA LEU A 361 15.15 -30.16 30.27
C LEU A 361 13.62 -30.08 30.40
N PHE A 362 12.89 -30.32 29.31
CA PHE A 362 11.43 -30.45 29.34
C PHE A 362 11.05 -31.90 29.64
N CYS A 363 10.38 -32.16 30.76
CA CYS A 363 9.80 -33.46 31.05
C CYS A 363 8.27 -33.35 31.04
N LYS A 364 7.63 -34.11 30.14
CA LYS A 364 6.17 -34.16 29.99
C LYS A 364 5.69 -35.47 30.61
N LEU A 365 5.17 -35.41 31.83
CA LEU A 365 4.53 -36.56 32.50
C LEU A 365 3.01 -36.38 32.43
N CYS A 366 2.35 -37.20 31.61
CA CYS A 366 0.90 -37.36 31.65
C CYS A 366 0.60 -38.69 32.36
N ILE A 367 -0.09 -38.64 33.50
CA ILE A 367 -0.65 -39.82 34.15
C ILE A 367 -2.09 -39.97 33.65
N PRO A 368 -2.50 -41.12 33.08
CA PRO A 368 -3.90 -41.42 32.82
C PRO A 368 -4.55 -41.94 34.11
N GLU A 369 -5.67 -41.34 34.54
CA GLU A 369 -6.57 -41.99 35.49
C GLU A 369 -7.47 -42.97 34.72
N TYR A 370 -7.54 -44.20 35.23
CA TYR A 370 -8.42 -45.28 34.77
C TYR A 370 -9.86 -45.08 35.24
#